data_AF-A0A447MWD9-F1
#
_entry.id   AF-A0A447MWD9-F1
#
_cell.length_a   1.000
_cell.length_b   1.000
_cell.length_c   1.000
_cell.angle_alpha   90.00
_cell.angle_beta   90.00
_cell.angle_gamma   90.00
#
_symmetry.space_group_name_H-M   'P 1'
#
loop_
_entity.id
_entity.type
_entity.pdbx_description
1 polymer ?
#
loop_
_entity_poly.entity_id
_entity_poly.type
_entity_poly.pdbx_seq_one_letter_code
_entity_poly.pdbx_strand_id
1 'polypeptide(L)'
;MGDMWCNDPEDMVKAKYIIIWGANPAWCSMHSMKYIYQAREKGAKVVVIDPLLSQTAAKADLYLRVRPGSDGALALGMARHLVDKGLVDQDFVNNDAHGYPEFEAYLRNHVTVEWAAEICGLSADVIRQLAEEFTAVKPATVWIGYGMQRHVNGGANVRAIDAFVAMTGNIGVEGGGARYGHLHTWGFNYNAMLQKPPVGAIGIPGAAGTTSEFGAAAGSDAVQYSDRSLNINQTAQGILEANDPPVRMLWVACKNPFAQDFDRSKMKKSV
;
A
#
# COMPACT_ATOMS: atom_id res chain seq x y z
N MET A 1 -7.94 -10.66 -4.68
CA MET A 1 -7.29 -9.71 -3.74
C MET A 1 -5.90 -10.25 -3.47
N GLY A 2 -4.87 -9.41 -3.50
CA GLY A 2 -3.51 -9.81 -3.13
C GLY A 2 -3.36 -9.89 -1.62
N ASP A 3 -2.42 -10.72 -1.15
CA ASP A 3 -2.01 -10.75 0.26
C ASP A 3 -0.88 -9.72 0.50
N MET A 4 -0.62 -9.36 1.75
CA MET A 4 0.40 -8.36 2.15
C MET A 4 1.62 -9.03 2.76
N TRP A 5 2.25 -9.93 1.99
CA TRP A 5 3.45 -10.64 2.44
C TRP A 5 4.67 -9.74 2.32
N CYS A 6 5.45 -9.67 3.39
CA CYS A 6 6.73 -8.99 3.41
C CYS A 6 7.67 -9.64 4.42
N ASN A 7 8.96 -9.34 4.30
CA ASN A 7 9.97 -9.81 5.24
C ASN A 7 9.69 -9.32 6.66
N ASP A 8 10.27 -10.02 7.64
CA ASP A 8 10.22 -9.63 9.04
C ASP A 8 10.76 -8.20 9.23
N PRO A 9 10.19 -7.36 10.12
CA PRO A 9 10.75 -6.04 10.44
C PRO A 9 12.25 -6.05 10.72
N GLU A 10 12.74 -7.08 11.40
CA GLU A 10 14.12 -7.20 11.87
C GLU A 10 15.12 -7.44 10.73
N ASP A 11 14.68 -8.04 9.62
CA ASP A 11 15.53 -8.32 8.46
C ASP A 11 16.02 -7.05 7.77
N MET A 12 15.38 -5.92 8.01
CA MET A 12 15.77 -4.61 7.44
C MET A 12 17.21 -4.22 7.80
N VAL A 13 17.77 -4.78 8.89
CA VAL A 13 19.19 -4.63 9.27
C VAL A 13 20.15 -5.16 8.19
N LYS A 14 19.69 -6.05 7.31
CA LYS A 14 20.48 -6.68 6.24
C LYS A 14 20.36 -5.95 4.89
N ALA A 15 19.44 -4.99 4.78
CA ALA A 15 19.28 -4.17 3.59
C ALA A 15 20.53 -3.34 3.33
N LYS A 16 20.93 -3.21 2.06
CA LYS A 16 21.99 -2.29 1.59
C LYS A 16 21.41 -1.00 1.01
N TYR A 17 20.12 -0.99 0.70
CA TYR A 17 19.40 0.20 0.24
C TYR A 17 17.98 0.16 0.76
N ILE A 18 17.54 1.26 1.37
CA ILE A 18 16.22 1.37 1.97
C ILE A 18 15.55 2.61 1.39
N ILE A 19 14.45 2.43 0.67
CA ILE A 19 13.56 3.52 0.29
C ILE A 19 12.40 3.55 1.29
N ILE A 20 12.22 4.66 1.99
CA ILE A 20 11.06 4.93 2.84
C ILE A 20 10.15 5.89 2.07
N TRP A 21 9.02 5.39 1.59
CA TRP A 21 8.17 6.08 0.63
C TRP A 21 6.81 6.43 1.24
N GLY A 22 6.59 7.71 1.54
CA GLY A 22 5.34 8.20 2.12
C GLY A 22 5.10 7.72 3.56
N ALA A 23 6.18 7.50 4.32
CA ALA A 23 6.16 7.06 5.72
C ALA A 23 7.09 7.91 6.59
N ASN A 24 6.72 8.09 7.86
CA ASN A 24 7.52 8.76 8.88
C ASN A 24 7.76 7.83 10.09
N PRO A 25 8.57 6.77 9.94
CA PRO A 25 8.84 5.82 11.03
C PRO A 25 9.44 6.47 12.28
N ALA A 26 10.07 7.65 12.19
CA ALA A 26 10.51 8.40 13.35
C ALA A 26 9.36 8.85 14.27
N TRP A 27 8.13 8.85 13.76
CA TRP A 27 6.92 9.17 14.51
C TRP A 27 5.95 7.99 14.63
N CYS A 28 5.68 7.29 13.52
CA CYS A 28 4.65 6.25 13.49
C CYS A 28 5.15 4.84 13.83
N SER A 29 6.47 4.60 13.78
CA SER A 29 7.06 3.27 14.04
C SER A 29 8.47 3.39 14.60
N MET A 30 8.58 4.04 15.76
CA MET A 30 9.88 4.37 16.36
C MET A 30 10.74 3.12 16.62
N HIS A 31 10.10 1.98 16.89
CA HIS A 31 10.78 0.69 17.07
C HIS A 31 11.54 0.25 15.83
N SER A 32 11.01 0.52 14.63
CA SER A 32 11.66 0.17 13.36
C SER A 32 12.88 1.04 13.04
N MET A 33 12.96 2.25 13.62
CA MET A 33 14.10 3.15 13.38
C MET A 33 15.43 2.55 13.83
N LYS A 34 15.43 1.71 14.89
CA LYS A 34 16.61 0.97 15.32
C LYS A 34 17.20 0.14 14.17
N TYR A 35 16.37 -0.62 13.47
CA TYR A 35 16.83 -1.49 12.38
C TYR A 35 17.31 -0.68 11.17
N ILE A 36 16.66 0.45 10.86
CA ILE A 36 17.08 1.38 9.81
C ILE A 36 18.47 1.96 10.12
N TYR A 37 18.71 2.40 11.36
CA TYR A 37 20.02 2.91 11.75
C TYR A 37 21.09 1.83 11.74
N GLN A 38 20.79 0.62 12.22
CA GLN A 38 21.72 -0.50 12.16
C GLN A 38 22.09 -0.90 10.72
N ALA A 39 21.15 -0.85 9.79
CA ALA A 39 21.43 -1.04 8.37
C ALA A 39 22.35 0.07 7.85
N ARG A 40 22.05 1.33 8.19
CA ARG A 40 22.84 2.50 7.79
C ARG A 40 24.27 2.46 8.36
N GLU A 41 24.45 2.04 9.61
CA GLU A 41 25.76 1.80 10.24
C GLU A 41 26.58 0.73 9.51
N LYS A 42 25.91 -0.24 8.87
CA LYS A 42 26.54 -1.26 8.00
C LYS A 42 26.78 -0.78 6.57
N GLY A 43 26.51 0.49 6.29
CA GLY A 43 26.71 1.11 4.97
C GLY A 43 25.48 1.13 4.07
N ALA A 44 24.29 0.81 4.58
CA ALA A 44 23.07 0.94 3.79
C ALA A 44 22.75 2.41 3.49
N LYS A 45 22.33 2.70 2.26
CA LYS A 45 21.80 4.03 1.90
C LYS A 45 20.31 4.11 2.23
N VAL A 46 19.90 5.15 2.93
CA VAL A 46 18.50 5.43 3.28
C VAL A 46 18.00 6.61 2.47
N VAL A 47 16.99 6.37 1.63
CA VAL A 47 16.31 7.39 0.83
C VAL A 47 14.89 7.57 1.34
N VAL A 48 14.45 8.81 1.49
CA VAL A 48 13.06 9.13 1.86
C VAL A 48 12.39 9.86 0.70
N ILE A 49 11.25 9.33 0.27
CA ILE A 49 10.40 9.93 -0.76
C ILE A 49 9.12 10.38 -0.07
N ASP A 50 8.95 11.68 0.12
CA ASP A 50 7.81 12.24 0.85
C ASP A 50 7.56 13.69 0.42
N PRO A 51 6.31 14.13 0.18
CA PRO A 51 6.02 15.55 -0.05
C PRO A 51 6.40 16.46 1.12
N LEU A 52 6.49 15.93 2.34
CA LEU A 52 6.85 16.66 3.55
C LEU A 52 8.26 16.27 4.03
N LEU A 53 9.03 17.28 4.46
CA LEU A 53 10.30 17.04 5.14
C LEU A 53 10.03 16.55 6.57
N SER A 54 9.87 15.23 6.70
CA SER A 54 9.60 14.56 7.98
C SER A 54 10.86 14.39 8.83
N GLN A 55 10.67 13.97 10.09
CA GLN A 55 11.80 13.64 10.98
C GLN A 55 12.61 12.44 10.47
N THR A 56 11.97 11.51 9.76
CA THR A 56 12.69 10.45 9.05
C THR A 56 13.47 11.03 7.87
N ALA A 57 12.87 11.91 7.06
CA ALA A 57 13.55 12.56 5.93
C ALA A 57 14.79 13.35 6.37
N ALA A 58 14.70 14.08 7.48
CA ALA A 58 15.82 14.85 8.04
C ALA A 58 17.01 13.98 8.48
N LYS A 59 16.82 12.67 8.64
CA LYS A 59 17.86 11.71 9.04
C LYS A 59 18.29 10.77 7.91
N ALA A 60 17.69 10.90 6.73
CA ALA A 60 18.00 10.09 5.56
C ALA A 60 19.27 10.60 4.85
N ASP A 61 19.87 9.75 4.02
CA ASP A 61 21.01 10.12 3.17
C ASP A 61 20.55 10.93 1.95
N LEU A 62 19.32 10.69 1.48
CA LEU A 62 18.69 11.45 0.40
C LEU A 62 17.21 11.66 0.71
N TYR A 63 16.73 12.87 0.45
CA TYR A 63 15.33 13.24 0.54
C TYR A 63 14.82 13.71 -0.83
N LEU A 64 13.74 13.09 -1.30
CA LEU A 64 13.10 13.40 -2.58
C LEU A 64 11.67 13.90 -2.34
N ARG A 65 11.44 15.18 -2.66
CA ARG A 65 10.13 15.81 -2.50
C ARG A 65 9.24 15.60 -3.72
N VAL A 66 8.54 14.48 -3.72
CA VAL A 66 7.55 14.14 -4.75
C VAL A 66 6.28 14.99 -4.61
N ARG A 67 5.57 15.25 -5.71
CA ARG A 67 4.25 15.88 -5.66
C ARG A 67 3.21 14.92 -5.04
N PRO A 68 2.31 15.38 -4.16
CA PRO A 68 1.29 14.50 -3.57
C PRO A 68 0.44 13.79 -4.63
N GLY A 69 0.24 12.48 -4.47
CA GLY A 69 -0.59 11.65 -5.36
C GLY A 69 0.06 11.22 -6.68
N SER A 70 1.35 11.51 -6.88
CA SER A 70 2.11 11.20 -8.10
C SER A 70 3.08 10.01 -7.97
N ASP A 71 3.01 9.27 -6.87
CA ASP A 71 3.93 8.18 -6.54
C ASP A 71 3.97 7.08 -7.62
N GLY A 72 2.80 6.73 -8.18
CA GLY A 72 2.71 5.75 -9.25
C GLY A 72 3.46 6.20 -10.52
N ALA A 73 3.46 7.49 -10.84
CA ALA A 73 4.22 7.99 -12.00
C ALA A 73 5.72 7.86 -11.78
N LEU A 74 6.21 8.16 -10.57
CA LEU A 74 7.61 7.95 -10.20
C LEU A 74 7.99 6.46 -10.32
N ALA A 75 7.21 5.56 -9.75
CA ALA A 75 7.48 4.11 -9.82
C ALA A 75 7.48 3.58 -11.26
N LEU A 76 6.52 4.00 -12.09
CA LEU A 76 6.47 3.64 -13.51
C LEU A 76 7.67 4.21 -14.29
N GLY A 77 8.10 5.44 -13.98
CA GLY A 77 9.30 6.04 -14.58
C GLY A 77 10.56 5.26 -14.23
N MET A 78 10.70 4.83 -12.97
CA MET A 78 11.80 3.96 -12.54
C MET A 78 11.77 2.61 -13.27
N ALA A 79 10.60 1.95 -13.33
CA ALA A 79 10.43 0.70 -14.05
C ALA A 79 10.73 0.83 -15.56
N ARG A 80 10.28 1.91 -16.19
CA ARG A 80 10.58 2.21 -17.60
C ARG A 80 12.09 2.32 -17.84
N HIS A 81 12.81 2.98 -16.94
CA HIS A 81 14.26 3.12 -17.03
C HIS A 81 14.98 1.76 -16.98
N LEU A 82 14.54 0.84 -16.11
CA LEU A 82 15.09 -0.53 -16.06
C LEU A 82 14.89 -1.27 -17.39
N VAL A 83 13.72 -1.13 -18.00
CA VAL A 83 13.38 -1.73 -19.30
C VAL A 83 14.25 -1.16 -20.42
N ASP A 84 14.50 0.15 -20.43
CA ASP A 84 15.35 0.79 -21.44
C ASP A 84 16.84 0.43 -21.28
N LYS A 85 17.31 0.21 -20.05
CA LYS A 85 18.69 -0.17 -19.75
C LYS A 85 18.96 -1.68 -19.74
N GLY A 86 17.92 -2.52 -19.84
CA GLY A 86 18.05 -3.96 -19.72
C GLY A 86 18.49 -4.42 -18.33
N LEU A 87 18.10 -3.69 -17.28
CA LEU A 87 18.46 -3.98 -15.87
C LEU A 87 17.39 -4.79 -15.12
N VAL A 88 16.34 -5.22 -15.83
CA VAL A 88 15.30 -6.08 -15.26
C VAL A 88 15.90 -7.45 -14.92
N ASP A 89 15.56 -7.97 -13.74
CA ASP A 89 15.85 -9.34 -13.35
C ASP A 89 14.96 -10.30 -14.15
N GLN A 90 15.48 -10.73 -15.31
CA GLN A 90 14.75 -11.56 -16.26
C GLN A 90 14.37 -12.92 -15.68
N ASP A 91 15.19 -13.49 -14.80
CA ASP A 91 14.89 -14.77 -14.19
C ASP A 91 13.67 -14.66 -13.27
N PHE A 92 13.61 -13.60 -12.46
CA PHE A 92 12.46 -13.36 -11.59
C PHE A 92 11.18 -13.12 -12.39
N VAL A 93 11.20 -12.20 -13.37
CA VAL A 93 9.95 -11.84 -14.09
C VAL A 93 9.41 -12.96 -14.97
N ASN A 94 10.26 -13.90 -15.41
CA ASN A 94 9.84 -15.04 -16.23
C ASN A 94 9.33 -16.23 -15.40
N ASN A 95 9.86 -16.44 -14.19
CA ASN A 95 9.54 -17.62 -13.37
C ASN A 95 8.59 -17.32 -12.20
N ASP A 96 8.65 -16.12 -11.64
CA ASP A 96 7.99 -15.77 -10.37
C ASP A 96 7.00 -14.59 -10.50
N ALA A 97 6.76 -14.11 -11.73
CA ALA A 97 5.79 -13.05 -12.00
C ALA A 97 4.77 -13.45 -13.07
N HIS A 98 3.59 -12.81 -13.01
CA HIS A 98 2.54 -12.97 -14.02
C HIS A 98 2.23 -11.62 -14.67
N GLY A 99 2.10 -11.62 -16.00
CA GLY A 99 1.73 -10.42 -16.77
C GLY A 99 2.89 -9.46 -17.09
N TYR A 100 4.13 -9.91 -16.93
CA TYR A 100 5.31 -9.06 -17.24
C TYR A 100 5.39 -8.64 -18.71
N PRO A 101 5.17 -9.51 -19.72
CA PRO A 101 5.22 -9.09 -21.13
C PRO A 101 4.25 -7.94 -21.46
N GLU A 102 3.02 -8.00 -20.93
CA GLU A 102 2.01 -6.95 -21.08
C GLU A 102 2.41 -5.66 -20.35
N PHE A 103 3.01 -5.79 -19.17
CA PHE A 103 3.50 -4.65 -18.41
C PHE A 103 4.71 -3.98 -19.08
N GLU A 104 5.67 -4.76 -19.60
CA GLU A 104 6.79 -4.24 -20.38
C GLU A 104 6.29 -3.50 -21.63
N ALA A 105 5.36 -4.09 -22.37
CA ALA A 105 4.74 -3.44 -23.53
C ALA A 105 4.04 -2.13 -23.13
N TYR A 106 3.32 -2.11 -22.01
CA TYR A 106 2.70 -0.90 -21.48
C TYR A 106 3.75 0.19 -21.16
N LEU A 107 4.82 -0.16 -20.45
CA LEU A 107 5.91 0.77 -20.14
C LEU A 107 6.52 1.33 -21.43
N ARG A 108 6.82 0.47 -22.41
CA ARG A 108 7.41 0.88 -23.69
C ARG A 108 6.53 1.83 -24.48
N ASN A 109 5.22 1.62 -24.46
CA ASN A 109 4.25 2.36 -25.29
C ASN A 109 3.70 3.62 -24.65
N HIS A 110 3.64 3.70 -23.31
CA HIS A 110 2.88 4.74 -22.60
C HIS A 110 3.67 5.53 -21.56
N VAL A 111 4.87 5.09 -21.19
CA VAL A 111 5.63 5.70 -20.08
C VAL A 111 6.99 6.14 -20.58
N THR A 112 7.40 7.37 -20.24
CA THR A 112 8.79 7.84 -20.36
C THR A 112 9.27 8.37 -19.01
N VAL A 113 10.59 8.43 -18.82
CA VAL A 113 11.17 9.01 -17.60
C VAL A 113 10.84 10.51 -17.52
N GLU A 114 10.80 11.20 -18.66
CA GLU A 114 10.44 12.61 -18.79
C GLU A 114 8.99 12.87 -18.37
N TRP A 115 8.07 12.02 -18.81
CA TRP A 115 6.67 12.07 -18.40
C TRP A 115 6.53 11.88 -16.87
N ALA A 116 7.26 10.90 -16.32
CA ALA A 116 7.26 10.65 -14.89
C ALA A 116 7.82 11.85 -14.11
N ALA A 117 8.90 12.45 -14.59
CA ALA A 117 9.52 13.66 -14.04
C ALA A 117 8.55 14.85 -14.03
N GLU A 118 7.86 15.08 -15.14
CA GLU A 118 6.86 16.14 -15.25
C GLU A 118 5.75 15.96 -14.21
N ILE A 119 5.20 14.76 -14.07
CA ILE A 119 4.09 14.50 -13.15
C ILE A 119 4.54 14.54 -11.69
N CYS A 120 5.65 13.85 -11.37
CA CYS A 120 6.10 13.66 -9.99
C CYS A 120 6.86 14.86 -9.42
N GLY A 121 7.35 15.75 -10.29
CA GLY A 121 8.05 16.97 -9.91
C GLY A 121 9.52 16.76 -9.54
N LEU A 122 10.10 15.58 -9.81
CA LEU A 122 11.53 15.32 -9.72
C LEU A 122 12.17 15.44 -11.10
N SER A 123 13.46 15.72 -11.19
CA SER A 123 14.15 15.71 -12.49
C SER A 123 14.27 14.29 -13.02
N ALA A 124 14.30 14.14 -14.36
CA ALA A 124 14.48 12.83 -14.99
C ALA A 124 15.77 12.14 -14.52
N ASP A 125 16.85 12.89 -14.33
CA ASP A 125 18.13 12.35 -13.85
C ASP A 125 18.06 11.78 -12.43
N VAL A 126 17.28 12.42 -11.55
CA VAL A 126 17.03 11.90 -10.20
C VAL A 126 16.28 10.58 -10.26
N ILE A 127 15.29 10.46 -11.15
CA ILE A 127 14.53 9.21 -11.33
C ILE A 127 15.44 8.09 -11.83
N ARG A 128 16.28 8.37 -12.84
CA ARG A 128 17.25 7.41 -13.39
C ARG A 128 18.23 6.96 -12.32
N GLN A 129 18.84 7.90 -11.61
CA GLN A 129 19.81 7.63 -10.56
C GLN A 129 19.19 6.79 -9.44
N LEU A 130 17.98 7.15 -8.99
CA LEU A 130 17.28 6.39 -7.95
C LEU A 130 17.02 4.94 -8.39
N ALA A 131 16.56 4.74 -9.62
CA ALA A 131 16.30 3.42 -10.17
C ALA A 131 17.57 2.58 -10.32
N GLU A 132 18.65 3.17 -10.85
CA GLU A 132 19.95 2.50 -11.02
C GLU A 132 20.57 2.15 -9.67
N GLU A 133 20.60 3.09 -8.73
CA GLU A 133 21.17 2.86 -7.40
C GLU A 133 20.42 1.75 -6.64
N PHE A 134 19.08 1.76 -6.68
CA PHE A 134 18.27 0.74 -6.03
C PHE A 134 18.49 -0.65 -6.65
N THR A 135 18.64 -0.72 -7.98
CA THR A 135 18.79 -2.00 -8.71
C THR A 135 20.21 -2.55 -8.63
N ALA A 136 21.22 -1.68 -8.49
CA ALA A 136 22.63 -2.07 -8.46
C ALA A 136 23.04 -2.83 -7.18
N VAL A 137 22.20 -2.80 -6.14
CA VAL A 137 22.52 -3.41 -4.84
C VAL A 137 21.43 -4.39 -4.40
N LYS A 138 21.85 -5.52 -3.84
CA LYS A 138 20.97 -6.50 -3.21
C LYS A 138 21.55 -6.91 -1.84
N PRO A 139 20.73 -7.01 -0.78
CA PRO A 139 19.29 -6.76 -0.73
C PRO A 139 18.92 -5.26 -0.72
N ALA A 140 17.85 -4.88 -1.43
CA ALA A 140 17.25 -3.56 -1.39
C ALA A 140 15.76 -3.65 -1.08
N THR A 141 15.25 -2.73 -0.26
CA THR A 141 13.86 -2.76 0.21
C THR A 141 13.15 -1.42 0.07
N VAL A 142 11.85 -1.47 -0.20
CA VAL A 142 10.96 -0.31 -0.19
C VAL A 142 9.93 -0.46 0.93
N TRP A 143 9.94 0.47 1.88
CA TRP A 143 8.85 0.66 2.82
C TRP A 143 7.81 1.63 2.23
N ILE A 144 6.70 1.05 1.79
CA ILE A 144 5.50 1.74 1.31
C ILE A 144 4.69 2.22 2.52
N GLY A 145 4.56 3.53 2.67
CA GLY A 145 3.76 4.15 3.71
C GLY A 145 2.29 4.34 3.34
N TYR A 146 1.50 4.74 4.33
CA TYR A 146 0.08 5.02 4.16
C TYR A 146 -0.21 6.33 3.41
N GLY A 147 0.78 7.22 3.24
CA GLY A 147 0.58 8.54 2.63
C GLY A 147 -0.02 8.46 1.22
N MET A 148 0.58 7.66 0.34
CA MET A 148 0.12 7.50 -1.04
C MET A 148 -1.24 6.81 -1.18
N GLN A 149 -1.69 6.08 -0.15
CA GLN A 149 -2.97 5.38 -0.17
C GLN A 149 -4.17 6.26 0.11
N ARG A 150 -3.96 7.43 0.71
CA ARG A 150 -5.03 8.40 0.97
C ARG A 150 -5.34 9.27 -0.26
N HIS A 151 -4.98 8.76 -1.44
CA HIS A 151 -5.31 9.31 -2.75
C HIS A 151 -6.19 8.33 -3.53
N VAL A 152 -6.97 8.87 -4.48
CA VAL A 152 -7.90 8.10 -5.32
C VAL A 152 -7.25 6.96 -6.10
N ASN A 153 -5.96 7.08 -6.41
CA ASN A 153 -5.14 6.11 -7.13
C ASN A 153 -4.24 5.27 -6.21
N GLY A 154 -4.46 5.27 -4.90
CA GLY A 154 -3.57 4.65 -3.91
C GLY A 154 -3.24 3.18 -4.20
N GLY A 155 -4.24 2.37 -4.54
CA GLY A 155 -4.00 0.96 -4.89
C GLY A 155 -3.18 0.78 -6.17
N ALA A 156 -3.30 1.69 -7.14
CA ALA A 156 -2.47 1.65 -8.35
C ALA A 156 -1.02 2.09 -8.06
N ASN A 157 -0.83 3.06 -7.16
CA ASN A 157 0.50 3.50 -6.72
C ASN A 157 1.28 2.35 -6.07
N VAL A 158 0.64 1.63 -5.15
CA VAL A 158 1.26 0.47 -4.47
C VAL A 158 1.62 -0.62 -5.47
N ARG A 159 0.71 -0.98 -6.39
CA ARG A 159 1.00 -1.98 -7.43
C ARG A 159 2.16 -1.57 -8.33
N ALA A 160 2.29 -0.30 -8.67
CA ALA A 160 3.40 0.19 -9.48
C ALA A 160 4.74 0.06 -8.75
N ILE A 161 4.76 0.33 -7.44
CA ILE A 161 5.96 0.15 -6.61
C ILE A 161 6.30 -1.34 -6.47
N ASP A 162 5.30 -2.19 -6.18
CA ASP A 162 5.51 -3.63 -6.06
C ASP A 162 6.05 -4.23 -7.37
N ALA A 163 5.49 -3.82 -8.52
CA ALA A 163 5.96 -4.23 -9.84
C ALA A 163 7.41 -3.79 -10.09
N PHE A 164 7.77 -2.55 -9.74
CA PHE A 164 9.16 -2.08 -9.83
C PHE A 164 10.10 -2.92 -8.96
N VAL A 165 9.74 -3.19 -7.70
CA VAL A 165 10.59 -3.99 -6.79
C VAL A 165 10.70 -5.44 -7.27
N ALA A 166 9.63 -6.03 -7.79
CA ALA A 166 9.63 -7.33 -8.43
C ALA A 166 10.60 -7.37 -9.63
N MET A 167 10.56 -6.38 -10.52
CA MET A 167 11.47 -6.27 -11.66
C MET A 167 12.95 -6.18 -11.27
N THR A 168 13.26 -5.77 -10.04
CA THR A 168 14.63 -5.71 -9.53
C THR A 168 15.10 -7.04 -8.94
N GLY A 169 14.22 -8.04 -8.81
CA GLY A 169 14.52 -9.33 -8.19
C GLY A 169 14.92 -9.22 -6.70
N ASN A 170 14.30 -8.28 -5.98
CA ASN A 170 14.47 -8.10 -4.54
C ASN A 170 13.38 -8.80 -3.70
N ILE A 171 12.35 -9.36 -4.35
CA ILE A 171 11.30 -10.15 -3.69
C ILE A 171 11.87 -11.52 -3.31
N GLY A 172 11.54 -12.01 -2.11
CA GLY A 172 12.06 -13.28 -1.58
C GLY A 172 13.50 -13.21 -1.07
N VAL A 173 14.14 -12.03 -1.10
CA VAL A 173 15.50 -11.82 -0.59
C VAL A 173 15.41 -11.29 0.84
N GLU A 174 16.15 -11.90 1.77
CA GLU A 174 16.22 -11.48 3.16
C GLU A 174 16.74 -10.02 3.28
N GLY A 175 15.97 -9.15 3.94
CA GLY A 175 16.25 -7.72 4.02
C GLY A 175 15.91 -6.92 2.76
N GLY A 176 15.39 -7.57 1.72
CA GLY A 176 14.90 -6.95 0.50
C GLY A 176 13.38 -6.79 0.45
N GLY A 177 12.86 -6.56 -0.75
CA GLY A 177 11.44 -6.65 -1.08
C GLY A 177 10.64 -5.37 -0.79
N ALA A 178 9.36 -5.39 -1.17
CA ALA A 178 8.42 -4.32 -0.89
C ALA A 178 7.65 -4.64 0.39
N ARG A 179 7.45 -3.65 1.26
CA ARG A 179 6.72 -3.81 2.52
C ARG A 179 5.73 -2.68 2.71
N TYR A 180 4.49 -3.03 3.05
CA TYR A 180 3.43 -2.07 3.31
C TYR A 180 2.89 -2.19 4.74
N GLY A 181 2.47 -3.38 5.14
CA GLY A 181 1.96 -3.65 6.49
C GLY A 181 2.21 -5.09 6.91
N HIS A 182 2.31 -5.32 8.22
CA HIS A 182 2.64 -6.62 8.80
C HIS A 182 1.40 -7.34 9.33
N LEU A 183 0.34 -7.41 8.52
CA LEU A 183 -0.97 -7.91 8.98
C LEU A 183 -0.94 -9.40 9.35
N HIS A 184 -0.06 -10.21 8.76
CA HIS A 184 0.08 -11.61 9.15
C HIS A 184 0.75 -11.79 10.52
N THR A 185 1.53 -10.81 11.00
CA THR A 185 2.08 -10.81 12.37
C THR A 185 1.05 -10.42 13.43
N TRP A 186 -0.09 -9.86 13.02
CA TRP A 186 -1.13 -9.45 13.97
C TRP A 186 -1.80 -10.64 14.66
N GLY A 187 -1.83 -11.83 14.04
CA GLY A 187 -2.31 -13.10 14.65
C GLY A 187 -3.74 -13.10 15.22
N PHE A 188 -4.43 -11.97 15.20
CA PHE A 188 -5.71 -11.78 15.85
C PHE A 188 -6.81 -12.18 14.90
N ASN A 189 -7.50 -13.26 15.24
CA ASN A 189 -8.63 -13.73 14.46
C ASN A 189 -9.85 -12.84 14.73
N TYR A 190 -10.16 -11.94 13.80
CA TYR A 190 -11.34 -11.08 13.86
C TYR A 190 -12.66 -11.87 13.94
N ASN A 191 -12.68 -13.16 13.58
CA ASN A 191 -13.86 -14.02 13.79
C ASN A 191 -14.22 -14.17 15.27
N ALA A 192 -13.29 -13.96 16.20
CA ALA A 192 -13.57 -13.92 17.63
C ALA A 192 -14.45 -12.73 18.04
N MET A 193 -14.55 -11.71 17.19
CA MET A 193 -15.44 -10.54 17.40
C MET A 193 -16.79 -10.69 16.70
N LEU A 194 -17.02 -11.76 15.93
CA LEU A 194 -18.32 -12.02 15.31
C LEU A 194 -19.31 -12.47 16.39
N GLN A 195 -20.37 -11.68 16.57
CA GLN A 195 -21.50 -12.04 17.42
C GLN A 195 -22.54 -12.78 16.59
N LYS A 196 -23.21 -13.77 17.19
CA LYS A 196 -24.37 -14.39 16.54
C LYS A 196 -25.48 -13.33 16.39
N PRO A 197 -26.16 -13.26 15.23
CA PRO A 197 -27.29 -12.36 15.07
C PRO A 197 -28.35 -12.61 16.17
N PRO A 198 -29.02 -11.56 16.68
CA PRO A 198 -30.14 -11.72 17.60
C PRO A 198 -31.24 -12.60 17.02
N VAL A 199 -31.91 -13.36 17.87
CA VAL A 199 -33.07 -14.19 17.48
C VAL A 199 -34.15 -13.28 16.89
N GLY A 200 -34.56 -13.55 15.65
CA GLY A 200 -35.56 -12.75 14.93
C GLY A 200 -35.00 -11.61 14.09
N ALA A 201 -33.68 -11.48 13.94
CA ALA A 201 -33.09 -10.53 12.99
C ALA A 201 -33.48 -10.89 11.54
N ILE A 202 -34.10 -9.93 10.85
CA ILE A 202 -34.44 -10.03 9.42
C ILE A 202 -33.35 -9.25 8.67
N GLY A 203 -32.42 -9.96 8.03
CA GLY A 203 -31.38 -9.37 7.17
C GLY A 203 -31.94 -8.88 5.84
N ILE A 204 -31.11 -8.28 4.99
CA ILE A 204 -31.51 -7.93 3.62
C ILE A 204 -31.31 -9.17 2.73
N PRO A 205 -32.29 -9.61 1.94
CA PRO A 205 -32.10 -10.71 1.00
C PRO A 205 -31.16 -10.27 -0.14
N GLY A 206 -29.98 -10.90 -0.22
CA GLY A 206 -29.01 -10.70 -1.30
C GLY A 206 -28.73 -12.00 -2.03
N ALA A 207 -28.76 -11.98 -3.37
CA ALA A 207 -28.58 -13.17 -4.21
C ALA A 207 -27.20 -13.86 -4.10
N ALA A 208 -26.26 -13.29 -3.34
CA ALA A 208 -24.86 -13.71 -3.27
C ALA A 208 -24.37 -14.11 -1.86
N GLY A 209 -25.28 -14.25 -0.87
CA GLY A 209 -24.90 -14.52 0.52
C GLY A 209 -24.10 -13.38 1.17
N THR A 210 -23.53 -13.62 2.36
CA THR A 210 -22.67 -12.66 3.08
C THR A 210 -21.46 -12.27 2.23
N THR A 211 -21.47 -11.04 1.73
CA THR A 211 -20.33 -10.42 1.07
C THR A 211 -19.66 -9.49 2.08
N SER A 212 -18.56 -9.97 2.67
CA SER A 212 -17.64 -9.06 3.35
C SER A 212 -17.04 -8.10 2.32
N GLU A 213 -16.59 -6.93 2.77
CA GLU A 213 -15.83 -6.00 1.92
C GLU A 213 -14.52 -6.60 1.35
N PHE A 214 -14.12 -7.78 1.85
CA PHE A 214 -12.93 -8.54 1.42
C PHE A 214 -13.24 -9.84 0.66
N GLY A 215 -14.49 -10.06 0.23
CA GLY A 215 -14.87 -11.17 -0.65
C GLY A 215 -15.97 -12.07 -0.08
N ALA A 216 -16.60 -12.81 -0.98
CA ALA A 216 -17.66 -13.77 -0.69
C ALA A 216 -17.09 -15.04 -0.04
N ALA A 217 -17.79 -15.56 0.97
CA ALA A 217 -17.56 -16.93 1.42
C ALA A 217 -17.99 -17.88 0.29
N ALA A 218 -17.03 -18.50 -0.40
CA ALA A 218 -17.32 -19.55 -1.36
C ALA A 218 -17.71 -20.83 -0.61
N GLY A 219 -18.90 -21.39 -0.90
CA GLY A 219 -19.18 -22.81 -0.64
C GLY A 219 -20.19 -23.17 0.45
N SER A 220 -21.07 -22.27 0.88
CA SER A 220 -22.25 -22.68 1.67
C SER A 220 -23.54 -22.38 0.90
N ASP A 221 -24.44 -23.36 0.87
CA ASP A 221 -25.80 -23.23 0.35
C ASP A 221 -26.43 -21.88 0.72
N ALA A 222 -27.09 -21.26 -0.25
CA ALA A 222 -27.64 -19.91 -0.19
C ALA A 222 -28.38 -19.62 1.13
N VAL A 223 -27.70 -18.95 2.06
CA VAL A 223 -28.33 -18.39 3.25
C VAL A 223 -29.23 -17.24 2.77
N GLN A 224 -30.52 -17.28 3.11
CA GLN A 224 -31.52 -16.25 2.74
C GLN A 224 -31.28 -14.86 3.39
N TYR A 225 -30.15 -14.66 4.04
CA TYR A 225 -29.84 -13.47 4.82
C TYR A 225 -28.48 -12.92 4.38
N SER A 226 -28.41 -11.62 4.07
CA SER A 226 -27.15 -10.90 3.93
C SER A 226 -27.16 -9.65 4.81
N ASP A 227 -26.03 -9.39 5.48
CA ASP A 227 -25.76 -8.11 6.11
C ASP A 227 -25.55 -7.03 5.05
N ARG A 228 -26.04 -5.80 5.31
CA ARG A 228 -25.69 -4.66 4.46
C ARG A 228 -24.30 -4.15 4.85
N SER A 229 -23.33 -4.38 3.98
CA SER A 229 -22.00 -3.80 4.12
C SER A 229 -22.04 -2.30 3.85
N LEU A 230 -21.63 -1.49 4.84
CA LEU A 230 -21.43 -0.06 4.67
C LEU A 230 -19.94 0.22 4.56
N ASN A 231 -19.52 0.89 3.48
CA ASN A 231 -18.12 1.20 3.26
C ASN A 231 -17.63 2.18 4.33
N ILE A 232 -16.65 1.76 5.14
CA ILE A 232 -16.13 2.57 6.24
C ILE A 232 -15.47 3.87 5.77
N ASN A 233 -14.90 3.90 4.56
CA ASN A 233 -14.32 5.11 3.96
C ASN A 233 -15.39 6.13 3.53
N GLN A 234 -16.64 5.69 3.43
CA GLN A 234 -17.79 6.51 3.10
C GLN A 234 -18.88 6.39 4.17
N THR A 235 -18.49 6.15 5.44
CA THR A 235 -19.42 5.85 6.55
C THR A 235 -20.64 6.79 6.57
N ALA A 236 -20.42 8.10 6.48
CA ALA A 236 -21.48 9.11 6.49
C ALA A 236 -22.49 8.93 5.35
N GLN A 237 -21.98 8.72 4.14
CA GLN A 237 -22.80 8.53 2.94
C GLN A 237 -23.54 7.19 3.04
N GLY A 238 -22.83 6.13 3.43
CA GLY A 238 -23.40 4.81 3.60
C GLY A 238 -24.56 4.80 4.60
N ILE A 239 -24.46 5.51 5.72
CA ILE A 239 -25.56 5.62 6.70
C ILE A 239 -26.74 6.41 6.13
N LEU A 240 -26.50 7.52 5.40
CA LEU A 240 -27.55 8.33 4.80
C LEU A 240 -28.31 7.62 3.68
N GLU A 241 -27.60 6.85 2.85
CA GLU A 241 -28.18 6.06 1.76
C GLU A 241 -28.88 4.79 2.26
N ALA A 242 -28.48 4.32 3.43
CA ALA A 242 -29.06 3.18 4.12
C ALA A 242 -30.44 3.54 4.71
N ASN A 243 -31.45 3.66 3.85
CA ASN A 243 -32.82 4.08 4.18
C ASN A 243 -33.86 2.94 4.17
N ASP A 244 -33.52 1.76 3.63
CA ASP A 244 -34.41 0.60 3.59
C ASP A 244 -33.68 -0.70 4.06
N PRO A 245 -33.86 -1.12 5.32
CA PRO A 245 -34.37 -0.33 6.43
C PRO A 245 -33.36 0.77 6.82
N PRO A 246 -33.83 1.87 7.46
CA PRO A 246 -32.95 2.93 7.92
C PRO A 246 -32.05 2.45 9.06
N VAL A 247 -30.80 2.94 9.12
CA VAL A 247 -29.91 2.69 10.27
C VAL A 247 -30.49 3.41 11.49
N ARG A 248 -30.85 2.67 12.54
CA ARG A 248 -31.40 3.22 13.80
C ARG A 248 -30.45 3.13 14.99
N MET A 249 -29.43 2.29 14.88
CA MET A 249 -28.43 2.07 15.92
C MET A 249 -27.07 1.91 15.26
N LEU A 250 -26.07 2.58 15.80
CA LEU A 250 -24.67 2.42 15.41
C LEU A 250 -23.86 2.03 16.65
N TRP A 251 -23.29 0.84 16.65
CA TRP A 251 -22.31 0.44 17.66
C TRP A 251 -20.92 0.83 17.17
N VAL A 252 -20.30 1.82 17.83
CA VAL A 252 -18.97 2.28 17.48
C VAL A 252 -17.96 1.70 18.46
N ALA A 253 -17.06 0.86 17.96
CA ALA A 253 -15.94 0.32 18.72
C ALA A 253 -14.61 0.76 18.09
N CYS A 254 -13.64 1.15 18.93
CA CYS A 254 -12.26 1.47 18.53
C CYS A 254 -12.12 2.56 17.42
N LYS A 255 -13.15 3.39 17.22
CA LYS A 255 -13.18 4.48 16.23
C LYS A 255 -13.88 5.70 16.81
N ASN A 256 -13.47 6.90 16.37
CA ASN A 256 -14.22 8.14 16.52
C ASN A 256 -14.66 8.65 15.14
N PRO A 257 -15.88 8.34 14.67
CA PRO A 257 -16.38 8.73 13.35
C PRO A 257 -16.38 10.24 13.09
N PHE A 258 -16.47 11.07 14.13
CA PHE A 258 -16.48 12.52 13.97
C PHE A 258 -15.09 13.13 13.76
N ALA A 259 -14.05 12.45 14.21
CA ALA A 259 -12.66 12.91 14.11
C ALA A 259 -11.85 12.17 13.03
N GLN A 260 -12.26 10.95 12.67
CA GLN A 260 -11.49 10.06 11.79
C GLN A 260 -12.10 9.86 10.39
N ASP A 261 -13.34 10.28 10.14
CA ASP A 261 -13.94 10.24 8.79
C ASP A 261 -13.80 11.57 8.05
N PHE A 262 -13.76 11.50 6.71
CA PHE A 262 -13.44 12.62 5.83
C PHE A 262 -14.50 13.73 5.79
N ASP A 263 -15.78 13.42 6.03
CA ASP A 263 -16.89 14.37 5.88
C ASP A 263 -17.68 14.53 7.18
N ARG A 264 -17.12 15.32 8.10
CA ARG A 264 -17.74 15.62 9.40
C ARG A 264 -19.12 16.25 9.25
N SER A 265 -19.32 17.10 8.24
CA SER A 265 -20.59 17.78 8.00
C SER A 265 -21.68 16.78 7.60
N LYS A 266 -21.34 15.79 6.76
CA LYS A 266 -22.25 14.70 6.41
C LYS A 266 -22.44 13.73 7.57
N MET A 267 -21.40 13.42 8.34
CA MET A 267 -21.54 12.60 9.56
C MET A 267 -22.51 13.24 10.56
N LYS A 268 -22.52 14.56 10.73
CA LYS A 268 -23.52 15.24 11.59
C LYS A 268 -24.96 15.09 11.10
N LYS A 269 -25.18 14.86 9.80
CA LYS A 269 -26.52 14.64 9.23
C LYS A 269 -26.94 13.17 9.29
N SER A 270 -25.98 12.26 9.40
CA SER A 270 -26.20 10.81 9.38
C SER A 270 -26.49 10.21 10.76
N VAL A 271 -26.28 10.97 11.84
CA VAL A 271 -26.43 10.53 13.24
C VAL A 271 -27.62 11.23 13.87
#